data_AF-I4BZY8-F1
#
_entry.id   AF-I4BZY8-F1
#
_cell.length_a   1.000
_cell.length_b   1.000
_cell.length_c   1.000
_cell.angle_alpha   90.00
_cell.angle_beta   90.00
_cell.angle_gamma   90.00
#
_symmetry.space_group_name_H-M   'P 1'
#
loop_
_entity.id
_entity.type
_entity.pdbx_description
1 polymer ?
#
loop_
_entity_poly.entity_id
_entity_poly.type
_entity_poly.pdbx_seq_one_letter_code
_entity_poly.pdbx_strand_id
1 'polypeptide(L)'
;MKKRLTSYRDKRDFAKTPEPAGETESNHKVPIFVVQKHDAKKLHYDFRLEVNGVLKSWAVPKGPSLEPSVKRLAVATEDHPLEYADFEGYIPDGEYGAGPVIVWDRGFYSNITQKRGQALSIEQAIEHGHLTVLLDGERLKGAYSLSRIQSGAKAQWLMVKVKDKFAADRDLATEFQDSALSGRTLEDISNESMSETPRAALASVKKTRKSPHATDPFPSRIKPMLALLSKMPADQEQYGFEFKWDGIRAICYWDGESLRIESRNLLDITFRWPELQQLGELLGDSPAVLDGEIITLDEQGKVSFGLLKERMHLSKKPSLRLMQRVSPVYMIFDLLYYRDRSLMGLAYRERRKLLEKLGLVSNHLQVPPSFPGRGEETLAAAIENDIEGIVAKRLESGYEAGKRSGAWIKIKTGNRQELVIGGWVPEKGIRSRGVGALLVGYYDNARNLIFAGKVGTGFTDACRIELMNMLDKLEQESSPFTTKPSKEAIYVKPQLVAEIEFREWTSDGVLRHPSFKGLREDKDPTEVVREDVAVQ
;
A
#
# COMPACT_ATOMS: atom_id res chain seq x y z
N MET A 1 23.97 -19.34 14.20
CA MET A 1 24.81 -18.82 13.10
C MET A 1 26.29 -19.23 13.13
N LYS A 2 27.04 -19.06 14.23
CA LYS A 2 28.53 -19.18 14.25
C LYS A 2 29.12 -20.46 13.61
N LYS A 3 28.52 -21.65 13.81
CA LYS A 3 29.00 -22.91 13.20
C LYS A 3 28.78 -23.03 11.68
N ARG A 4 27.83 -22.27 11.10
CA ARG A 4 27.48 -22.35 9.66
C ARG A 4 28.36 -21.44 8.79
N LEU A 5 28.94 -20.40 9.38
CA LEU A 5 29.81 -19.43 8.70
C LEU A 5 31.31 -19.76 8.85
N THR A 6 31.69 -20.88 9.46
CA THR A 6 33.09 -21.24 9.72
C THR A 6 33.92 -21.23 8.43
N SER A 7 33.48 -21.95 7.39
CA SER A 7 34.19 -21.98 6.11
C SER A 7 34.24 -20.62 5.39
N TYR A 8 33.30 -19.71 5.66
CA TYR A 8 33.32 -18.36 5.11
C TYR A 8 34.39 -17.52 5.82
N ARG A 9 34.38 -17.54 7.15
CA ARG A 9 35.34 -16.79 7.98
C ARG A 9 36.78 -17.27 7.80
N ASP A 10 37.00 -18.59 7.65
CA ASP A 10 38.34 -19.16 7.44
C ASP A 10 38.97 -18.73 6.10
N LYS A 11 38.16 -18.26 5.15
CA LYS A 11 38.61 -17.82 3.82
C LYS A 11 38.88 -16.31 3.70
N ARG A 12 38.56 -15.50 4.74
CA ARG A 12 38.67 -14.03 4.69
C ARG A 12 39.60 -13.50 5.78
N ASP A 13 40.40 -12.51 5.41
CA ASP A 13 41.09 -11.66 6.36
C ASP A 13 40.30 -10.35 6.54
N PHE A 14 39.42 -10.28 7.56
CA PHE A 14 38.55 -9.11 7.80
C PHE A 14 39.32 -7.83 8.20
N ALA A 15 40.64 -7.92 8.42
CA ALA A 15 41.47 -6.72 8.54
C ALA A 15 41.80 -6.09 7.17
N LYS A 16 41.57 -6.82 6.07
CA LYS A 16 41.88 -6.42 4.69
C LYS A 16 40.66 -6.34 3.79
N THR A 17 39.75 -7.29 3.89
CA THR A 17 38.53 -7.30 3.06
C THR A 17 37.45 -6.39 3.66
N PRO A 18 36.71 -5.62 2.83
CA PRO A 18 35.52 -4.88 3.27
C PRO A 18 34.28 -5.78 3.43
N GLU A 19 34.40 -7.09 3.19
CA GLU A 19 33.31 -8.05 3.34
C GLU A 19 32.82 -8.19 4.79
N PRO A 20 31.51 -8.38 5.02
CA PRO A 20 30.95 -8.48 6.37
C PRO A 20 31.36 -9.76 7.12
N ALA A 21 31.60 -9.64 8.43
CA ALA A 21 31.99 -10.76 9.30
C ALA A 21 30.80 -11.63 9.78
N GLY A 22 29.56 -11.16 9.62
CA GLY A 22 28.34 -11.87 10.01
C GLY A 22 28.13 -11.88 11.52
N GLU A 23 28.12 -10.70 12.13
CA GLU A 23 27.94 -10.53 13.58
C GLU A 23 26.47 -10.31 13.96
N THR A 24 25.63 -9.95 13.00
CA THR A 24 24.22 -9.59 13.21
C THR A 24 23.31 -10.79 12.96
N GLU A 25 22.36 -11.07 13.87
CA GLU A 25 21.31 -12.06 13.63
C GLU A 25 20.16 -11.43 12.83
N SER A 26 19.54 -12.20 11.94
CA SER A 26 18.49 -11.69 11.04
C SER A 26 17.10 -11.70 11.65
N ASN A 27 16.33 -10.67 11.31
CA ASN A 27 14.92 -10.52 11.71
C ASN A 27 13.95 -10.64 10.49
N HIS A 28 14.38 -11.29 9.40
CA HIS A 28 13.55 -11.43 8.20
C HIS A 28 12.42 -12.45 8.39
N LYS A 29 11.16 -11.98 8.46
CA LYS A 29 9.98 -12.87 8.50
C LYS A 29 9.64 -13.54 7.16
N VAL A 30 10.21 -13.04 6.07
CA VAL A 30 10.03 -13.56 4.71
C VAL A 30 11.44 -13.73 4.12
N PRO A 31 11.80 -14.92 3.60
CA PRO A 31 13.18 -15.19 3.19
C PRO A 31 13.54 -14.41 1.92
N ILE A 32 14.72 -13.80 1.94
CA ILE A 32 15.23 -13.00 0.81
C ILE A 32 16.05 -13.83 -0.16
N PHE A 33 16.16 -13.35 -1.40
CA PHE A 33 17.19 -13.78 -2.32
C PHE A 33 17.98 -12.57 -2.81
N VAL A 34 19.21 -12.83 -3.22
CA VAL A 34 20.08 -11.83 -3.83
C VAL A 34 20.87 -12.49 -4.96
N VAL A 35 21.16 -11.72 -6.00
CA VAL A 35 22.10 -12.08 -7.04
C VAL A 35 23.18 -11.02 -7.09
N GLN A 36 24.43 -11.40 -6.83
CA GLN A 36 25.55 -10.48 -6.95
C GLN A 36 26.30 -10.75 -8.25
N LYS A 37 26.59 -9.70 -9.01
CA LYS A 37 27.47 -9.78 -10.17
C LYS A 37 28.89 -9.49 -9.70
N HIS A 38 29.79 -10.41 -9.99
CA HIS A 38 31.12 -10.43 -9.41
C HIS A 38 32.15 -10.67 -10.51
N ASP A 39 33.02 -9.67 -10.75
CA ASP A 39 34.13 -9.80 -11.68
C ASP A 39 35.41 -10.23 -10.95
N ALA A 40 35.45 -11.50 -10.56
CA ALA A 40 36.62 -12.10 -9.95
C ALA A 40 37.65 -12.50 -11.04
N LYS A 41 38.27 -13.69 -10.92
CA LYS A 41 39.05 -14.28 -12.03
C LYS A 41 38.25 -14.43 -13.33
N LYS A 42 36.92 -14.58 -13.20
CA LYS A 42 35.94 -14.62 -14.29
C LYS A 42 34.66 -13.97 -13.78
N LEU A 43 34.00 -13.21 -14.64
CA LEU A 43 32.66 -12.73 -14.40
C LEU A 43 31.69 -13.88 -14.11
N HIS A 44 30.94 -13.76 -13.02
CA HIS A 44 29.87 -14.68 -12.65
C HIS A 44 28.80 -13.97 -11.82
N TYR A 45 27.70 -14.67 -11.61
CA TYR A 45 26.56 -14.19 -10.82
C TYR A 45 26.35 -15.13 -9.64
N ASP A 46 26.58 -14.66 -8.42
CA ASP A 46 26.29 -15.43 -7.21
C ASP A 46 24.81 -15.35 -6.89
N PHE A 47 24.06 -16.41 -7.20
CA PHE A 47 22.66 -16.57 -6.81
C PHE A 47 22.59 -17.10 -5.38
N ARG A 48 21.87 -16.40 -4.51
CA ARG A 48 21.85 -16.69 -3.07
C ARG A 48 20.43 -16.68 -2.51
N LEU A 49 20.14 -17.65 -1.64
CA LEU A 49 18.87 -17.77 -0.92
C LEU A 49 19.11 -17.73 0.58
N GLU A 50 18.36 -16.91 1.30
CA GLU A 50 18.31 -16.97 2.76
C GLU A 50 17.70 -18.30 3.22
N VAL A 51 18.45 -19.08 3.99
CA VAL A 51 18.05 -20.37 4.54
C VAL A 51 18.57 -20.49 5.96
N ASN A 52 17.65 -20.47 6.93
CA ASN A 52 17.95 -20.52 8.37
C ASN A 52 19.09 -19.59 8.82
N GLY A 53 18.99 -18.30 8.52
CA GLY A 53 19.93 -17.29 9.04
C GLY A 53 21.27 -17.19 8.29
N VAL A 54 21.41 -17.83 7.13
CA VAL A 54 22.59 -17.71 6.25
C VAL A 54 22.16 -17.66 4.77
N LEU A 55 23.02 -17.16 3.91
CA LEU A 55 22.83 -17.18 2.46
C LEU A 55 23.45 -18.46 1.88
N LYS A 56 22.61 -19.40 1.44
CA LYS A 56 23.03 -20.52 0.59
C LYS A 56 23.34 -19.99 -0.80
N SER A 57 24.48 -20.36 -1.36
CA SER A 57 25.06 -19.66 -2.50
C SER A 57 25.47 -20.59 -3.64
N TRP A 58 25.23 -20.12 -4.87
CA TRP A 58 25.67 -20.75 -6.10
C TRP A 58 26.24 -19.73 -7.07
N ALA A 59 27.48 -19.94 -7.51
CA ALA A 59 28.08 -19.18 -8.59
C ALA A 59 27.51 -19.64 -9.95
N VAL A 60 26.89 -18.73 -10.69
CA VAL A 60 26.26 -18.94 -12.01
C VAL A 60 27.04 -18.17 -13.08
N PRO A 61 27.99 -18.79 -13.80
CA PRO A 61 28.93 -18.07 -14.67
C PRO A 61 28.29 -17.23 -15.78
N LYS A 62 27.14 -17.67 -16.30
CA LYS A 62 26.40 -16.95 -17.37
C LYS A 62 25.15 -16.23 -16.87
N GLY A 63 25.00 -16.09 -15.55
CA GLY A 63 23.79 -15.53 -14.93
C GLY A 63 22.55 -16.42 -15.07
N PRO A 64 21.48 -16.14 -14.31
CA PRO A 64 20.16 -16.74 -14.52
C PRO A 64 19.61 -16.39 -15.92
N SER A 65 18.81 -17.27 -16.52
CA SER A 65 18.14 -17.04 -17.81
C SER A 65 16.63 -16.91 -17.63
N LEU A 66 15.97 -16.12 -18.48
CA LEU A 66 14.51 -16.08 -18.60
C LEU A 66 13.96 -17.15 -19.54
N GLU A 67 14.81 -17.88 -20.28
CA GLU A 67 14.40 -18.89 -21.23
C GLU A 67 14.29 -20.29 -20.57
N PRO A 68 13.13 -20.94 -20.60
CA PRO A 68 12.96 -22.27 -19.99
C PRO A 68 13.79 -23.39 -20.63
N SER A 69 14.19 -23.21 -21.90
CA SER A 69 15.07 -24.14 -22.64
C SER A 69 16.53 -24.04 -22.22
N VAL A 70 16.95 -22.92 -21.62
CA VAL A 70 18.35 -22.65 -21.29
C VAL A 70 18.67 -23.15 -19.89
N LYS A 71 19.60 -24.12 -19.81
CA LYS A 71 20.11 -24.65 -18.54
C LYS A 71 21.38 -23.93 -18.13
N ARG A 72 21.38 -23.28 -16.97
CA ARG A 72 22.54 -22.56 -16.43
C ARG A 72 23.25 -23.42 -15.38
N LEU A 73 24.56 -23.59 -15.52
CA LEU A 73 25.38 -24.22 -14.50
C LEU A 73 25.44 -23.31 -13.27
N ALA A 74 25.18 -23.89 -12.09
CA ALA A 74 25.21 -23.22 -10.80
C ALA A 74 26.10 -24.04 -9.85
N VAL A 75 27.24 -23.50 -9.45
CA VAL A 75 28.23 -24.22 -8.61
C VAL A 75 28.07 -23.78 -7.17
N ALA A 76 27.75 -24.71 -6.26
CA ALA A 76 27.59 -24.39 -4.85
C ALA A 76 28.89 -23.85 -4.24
N THR A 77 28.79 -22.76 -3.49
CA THR A 77 29.90 -22.16 -2.73
C THR A 77 29.59 -22.24 -1.23
N GLU A 78 30.51 -21.75 -0.39
CA GLU A 78 30.26 -21.63 1.05
C GLU A 78 29.03 -20.77 1.37
N ASP A 79 28.46 -20.98 2.55
CA ASP A 79 27.39 -20.15 3.09
C ASP A 79 27.93 -18.75 3.41
N HIS A 80 27.15 -17.70 3.15
CA HIS A 80 27.55 -16.33 3.45
C HIS A 80 26.68 -15.73 4.55
N PRO A 81 27.19 -14.73 5.31
CA PRO A 81 26.38 -14.01 6.27
C PRO A 81 25.27 -13.24 5.58
N LEU A 82 24.16 -12.98 6.29
CA LEU A 82 23.03 -12.26 5.70
C LEU A 82 23.35 -10.81 5.35
N GLU A 83 24.25 -10.17 6.11
CA GLU A 83 24.83 -8.86 5.79
C GLU A 83 25.45 -8.81 4.38
N TYR A 84 25.90 -9.96 3.86
CA TYR A 84 26.48 -10.04 2.51
C TYR A 84 25.46 -9.76 1.41
N ALA A 85 24.16 -9.84 1.70
CA ALA A 85 23.11 -9.56 0.72
C ALA A 85 23.10 -8.11 0.25
N ASP A 86 23.63 -7.19 1.05
CA ASP A 86 23.72 -5.76 0.73
C ASP A 86 25.16 -5.33 0.40
N PHE A 87 26.10 -6.28 0.30
CA PHE A 87 27.51 -5.97 0.05
C PHE A 87 27.78 -5.62 -1.42
N GLU A 88 28.43 -4.48 -1.63
CA GLU A 88 29.02 -4.02 -2.87
C GLU A 88 30.37 -3.37 -2.59
N GLY A 89 31.35 -3.61 -3.46
CA GLY A 89 32.68 -3.05 -3.29
C GLY A 89 33.75 -3.80 -4.06
N TYR A 90 34.98 -3.31 -3.97
CA TYR A 90 36.15 -3.97 -4.51
C TYR A 90 36.77 -4.88 -3.46
N ILE A 91 36.81 -6.19 -3.72
CA ILE A 91 37.54 -7.15 -2.89
C ILE A 91 39.03 -7.06 -3.27
N PRO A 92 39.95 -6.73 -2.33
CA PRO A 92 41.35 -6.46 -2.66
C PRO A 92 42.08 -7.62 -3.35
N ASP A 93 43.07 -7.25 -4.18
CA ASP A 93 43.93 -8.23 -4.84
C ASP A 93 44.66 -9.13 -3.83
N GLY A 94 44.67 -10.43 -4.10
CA GLY A 94 45.27 -11.44 -3.22
C GLY A 94 44.31 -12.01 -2.18
N GLU A 95 43.15 -11.38 -1.94
CA GLU A 95 42.07 -11.93 -1.12
C GLU A 95 41.22 -12.94 -1.93
N TYR A 96 40.49 -13.79 -1.19
CA TYR A 96 39.62 -14.78 -1.81
C TYR A 96 38.42 -14.10 -2.50
N GLY A 97 38.35 -14.21 -3.83
CA GLY A 97 37.33 -13.53 -4.62
C GLY A 97 37.70 -12.09 -4.94
N ALA A 98 39.00 -11.76 -5.06
CA ALA A 98 39.44 -10.44 -5.51
C ALA A 98 38.72 -9.97 -6.79
N GLY A 99 38.29 -8.71 -6.79
CA GLY A 99 37.55 -8.06 -7.88
C GLY A 99 36.34 -7.24 -7.41
N PRO A 100 35.72 -6.45 -8.30
CA PRO A 100 34.52 -5.68 -7.99
C PRO A 100 33.28 -6.58 -7.88
N VAL A 101 32.39 -6.24 -6.93
CA VAL A 101 31.12 -6.89 -6.67
C VAL A 101 30.00 -5.85 -6.59
N ILE A 102 28.89 -6.12 -7.28
CA ILE A 102 27.64 -5.34 -7.15
C ILE A 102 26.43 -6.25 -6.90
N VAL A 103 25.38 -5.73 -6.26
CA VAL A 103 24.09 -6.40 -6.11
C VAL A 103 23.31 -6.25 -7.41
N TRP A 104 23.33 -7.29 -8.23
CA TRP A 104 22.68 -7.31 -9.55
C TRP A 104 21.17 -7.54 -9.48
N ASP A 105 20.66 -8.31 -8.52
CA ASP A 105 19.23 -8.41 -8.27
C ASP A 105 18.98 -8.71 -6.80
N ARG A 106 17.81 -8.33 -6.30
CA ARG A 106 17.41 -8.60 -4.93
C ARG A 106 15.91 -8.69 -4.82
N GLY A 107 15.43 -9.45 -3.86
CA GLY A 107 14.00 -9.54 -3.59
C GLY A 107 13.65 -10.59 -2.58
N PHE A 108 12.38 -11.01 -2.63
CA PHE A 108 11.86 -12.08 -1.80
C PHE A 108 11.67 -13.35 -2.62
N TYR A 109 11.76 -14.50 -1.98
CA TYR A 109 11.39 -15.75 -2.62
C TYR A 109 10.39 -16.54 -1.77
N SER A 110 9.63 -17.40 -2.45
CA SER A 110 8.80 -18.41 -1.80
C SER A 110 9.23 -19.79 -2.25
N ASN A 111 9.38 -20.71 -1.30
CA ASN A 111 9.66 -22.10 -1.61
C ASN A 111 8.37 -22.79 -2.08
N ILE A 112 8.37 -23.29 -3.32
CA ILE A 112 7.25 -24.05 -3.90
C ILE A 112 7.66 -25.50 -4.22
N THR A 113 8.76 -25.97 -3.63
CA THR A 113 9.27 -27.32 -3.85
C THR A 113 8.30 -28.35 -3.31
N GLN A 114 7.90 -29.28 -4.17
CA GLN A 114 7.11 -30.45 -3.80
C GLN A 114 7.79 -31.74 -4.25
N LYS A 115 7.63 -32.80 -3.47
CA LYS A 115 8.05 -34.15 -3.82
C LYS A 115 6.89 -35.10 -3.52
N ARG A 116 6.39 -35.80 -4.55
CA ARG A 116 5.22 -36.69 -4.45
C ARG A 116 3.99 -36.00 -3.81
N GLY A 117 3.75 -34.74 -4.17
CA GLY A 117 2.64 -33.94 -3.66
C GLY A 117 2.82 -33.39 -2.23
N GLN A 118 3.95 -33.66 -1.57
CA GLN A 118 4.26 -33.11 -0.25
C GLN A 118 5.23 -31.93 -0.38
N ALA A 119 4.93 -30.83 0.31
CA ALA A 119 5.83 -29.68 0.42
C ALA A 119 7.10 -30.07 1.20
N LEU A 120 8.27 -29.70 0.70
CA LEU A 120 9.54 -29.86 1.39
C LEU A 120 9.99 -28.53 1.97
N SER A 121 10.64 -28.53 3.14
CA SER A 121 11.38 -27.35 3.60
C SER A 121 12.50 -27.02 2.60
N ILE A 122 12.97 -25.77 2.57
CA ILE A 122 14.02 -25.38 1.61
C ILE A 122 15.34 -26.11 1.89
N GLU A 123 15.62 -26.43 3.16
CA GLU A 123 16.77 -27.24 3.57
C GLU A 123 16.66 -28.66 3.04
N GLN A 124 15.49 -29.29 3.23
CA GLN A 124 15.23 -30.64 2.72
C GLN A 124 15.30 -30.67 1.19
N ALA A 125 14.83 -29.62 0.51
CA ALA A 125 14.94 -29.48 -0.94
C ALA A 125 16.42 -29.40 -1.40
N ILE A 126 17.22 -28.57 -0.72
CA ILE A 126 18.67 -28.46 -0.97
C ILE A 126 19.39 -29.78 -0.68
N GLU A 127 19.03 -30.50 0.38
CA GLU A 127 19.62 -31.81 0.73
C GLU A 127 19.23 -32.90 -0.27
N HIS A 128 17.96 -32.93 -0.70
CA HIS A 128 17.48 -33.85 -1.73
C HIS A 128 18.02 -33.54 -3.13
N GLY A 129 18.61 -32.37 -3.35
CA GLY A 129 19.22 -32.00 -4.62
C GLY A 129 18.23 -31.48 -5.65
N HIS A 130 17.05 -31.05 -5.21
CA HIS A 130 16.09 -30.41 -6.10
C HIS A 130 15.25 -29.41 -5.30
N LEU A 131 15.23 -28.16 -5.77
CA LEU A 131 14.38 -27.11 -5.23
C LEU A 131 13.75 -26.31 -6.37
N THR A 132 12.53 -25.82 -6.13
CA THR A 132 11.86 -24.85 -7.00
C THR A 132 11.38 -23.69 -6.14
N VAL A 133 11.79 -22.49 -6.51
CA VAL A 133 11.47 -21.24 -5.81
C VAL A 133 10.77 -20.28 -6.74
N LEU A 134 9.79 -19.56 -6.21
CA LEU A 134 9.17 -18.41 -6.87
C LEU A 134 9.95 -17.17 -6.48
N LEU A 135 10.62 -16.53 -7.43
CA LEU A 135 11.36 -15.29 -7.23
C LEU A 135 10.47 -14.08 -7.49
N ASP A 136 10.61 -13.06 -6.67
CA ASP A 136 10.14 -11.71 -6.95
C ASP A 136 11.20 -10.69 -6.58
N GLY A 137 12.17 -10.53 -7.47
CA GLY A 137 13.16 -9.45 -7.40
C GLY A 137 12.86 -8.35 -8.40
N GLU A 138 13.77 -7.40 -8.48
CA GLU A 138 13.70 -6.29 -9.43
C GLU A 138 13.83 -6.80 -10.87
N ARG A 139 14.69 -7.80 -11.10
CA ARG A 139 14.98 -8.36 -12.42
C ARG A 139 14.41 -9.75 -12.59
N LEU A 140 14.68 -10.67 -11.67
CA LEU A 140 14.22 -12.06 -11.74
C LEU A 140 12.84 -12.20 -11.12
N LYS A 141 11.88 -12.62 -11.94
CA LYS A 141 10.51 -12.92 -11.52
C LYS A 141 10.09 -14.32 -11.95
N GLY A 142 9.15 -14.90 -11.21
CA GLY A 142 8.58 -16.21 -11.53
C GLY A 142 9.39 -17.38 -10.99
N ALA A 143 9.01 -18.58 -11.38
CA ALA A 143 9.55 -19.81 -10.83
C ALA A 143 10.89 -20.19 -11.48
N TYR A 144 11.83 -20.61 -10.64
CA TYR A 144 13.14 -21.15 -11.01
C TYR A 144 13.38 -22.46 -10.29
N SER A 145 13.94 -23.43 -10.99
CA SER A 145 14.27 -24.74 -10.47
C SER A 145 15.77 -24.95 -10.46
N LEU A 146 16.32 -25.47 -9.36
CA LEU A 146 17.71 -25.90 -9.25
C LEU A 146 17.73 -27.41 -9.00
N SER A 147 18.44 -28.15 -9.84
CA SER A 147 18.64 -29.61 -9.70
C SER A 147 20.12 -29.97 -9.63
N ARG A 148 20.54 -30.69 -8.61
CA ARG A 148 21.93 -31.12 -8.40
C ARG A 148 22.28 -32.24 -9.38
N ILE A 149 23.35 -32.04 -10.13
CA ILE A 149 23.90 -33.01 -11.08
C ILE A 149 25.16 -33.69 -10.55
N GLN A 150 25.87 -33.07 -9.60
CA GLN A 150 27.06 -33.64 -8.98
C GLN A 150 27.14 -33.25 -7.51
N SER A 151 27.44 -34.22 -6.65
CA SER A 151 27.66 -34.04 -5.21
C SER A 151 29.14 -33.85 -4.86
N GLY A 152 29.42 -33.36 -3.66
CA GLY A 152 30.78 -33.15 -3.14
C GLY A 152 31.06 -31.69 -2.77
N ALA A 153 32.32 -31.38 -2.43
CA ALA A 153 32.73 -30.05 -1.95
C ALA A 153 32.50 -28.90 -2.97
N LYS A 154 32.36 -29.22 -4.25
CA LYS A 154 31.97 -28.29 -5.33
C LYS A 154 30.73 -28.82 -6.05
N ALA A 155 29.66 -29.04 -5.30
CA ALA A 155 28.43 -29.59 -5.85
C ALA A 155 27.94 -28.74 -7.02
N GLN A 156 27.62 -29.39 -8.15
CA GLN A 156 27.16 -28.71 -9.37
C GLN A 156 25.66 -28.89 -9.52
N TRP A 157 24.99 -27.82 -9.90
CA TRP A 157 23.55 -27.73 -10.10
C TRP A 157 23.24 -27.18 -11.47
N LEU A 158 22.04 -27.49 -11.96
CA LEU A 158 21.44 -26.84 -13.11
C LEU A 158 20.30 -25.95 -12.63
N MET A 159 20.42 -24.66 -12.88
CA MET A 159 19.37 -23.66 -12.70
C MET A 159 18.60 -23.49 -14.01
N VAL A 160 17.28 -23.57 -13.95
CA VAL A 160 16.40 -23.48 -15.12
C VAL A 160 15.20 -22.60 -14.78
N LYS A 161 14.80 -21.72 -15.71
CA LYS A 161 13.55 -20.99 -15.61
C LYS A 161 12.38 -21.96 -15.81
N VAL A 162 11.43 -21.98 -14.88
CA VAL A 162 10.18 -22.71 -15.10
C VAL A 162 9.31 -21.91 -16.07
N LYS A 163 8.67 -22.60 -17.03
CA LYS A 163 7.76 -21.97 -17.99
C LYS A 163 6.56 -21.36 -17.24
N ASP A 164 6.51 -20.04 -17.18
CA ASP A 164 5.43 -19.24 -16.61
C ASP A 164 5.30 -17.91 -17.38
N LYS A 165 4.44 -17.00 -16.90
CA LYS A 165 4.19 -15.70 -17.55
C LYS A 165 5.40 -14.75 -17.58
N PHE A 166 6.47 -15.05 -16.84
CA PHE A 166 7.70 -14.26 -16.79
C PHE A 166 8.85 -14.89 -17.60
N ALA A 167 8.62 -16.05 -18.22
CA ALA A 167 9.56 -16.60 -19.19
C ALA A 167 9.60 -15.71 -20.45
N ALA A 168 10.81 -15.41 -20.93
CA ALA A 168 11.02 -14.58 -22.11
C ALA A 168 12.34 -14.95 -22.80
N ASP A 169 12.42 -14.70 -24.10
CA ASP A 169 13.63 -14.81 -24.92
C ASP A 169 14.42 -13.50 -24.84
N ARG A 170 15.07 -13.28 -23.69
CA ARG A 170 15.81 -12.06 -23.32
C ARG A 170 16.95 -12.40 -22.37
N ASP A 171 18.10 -11.78 -22.59
CA ASP A 171 19.29 -11.97 -21.73
C ASP A 171 19.48 -10.79 -20.77
N LEU A 172 18.85 -10.90 -19.59
CA LEU A 172 18.93 -9.89 -18.54
C LEU A 172 20.38 -9.57 -18.14
N ALA A 173 21.29 -10.54 -18.21
CA ALA A 173 22.69 -10.35 -17.83
C ALA A 173 23.40 -9.32 -18.73
N THR A 174 22.92 -9.15 -19.97
CA THR A 174 23.39 -8.13 -20.92
C THR A 174 22.61 -6.82 -20.81
N GLU A 175 21.31 -6.89 -20.53
CA GLU A 175 20.46 -5.70 -20.43
C GLU A 175 20.75 -4.86 -19.19
N PHE A 176 21.09 -5.50 -18.07
CA PHE A 176 21.31 -4.82 -16.79
C PHE A 176 22.77 -4.99 -16.34
N GLN A 177 23.53 -3.88 -16.42
CA GLN A 177 24.94 -3.82 -16.02
C GLN A 177 25.16 -3.16 -14.66
N ASP A 178 24.15 -2.48 -14.15
CA ASP A 178 24.15 -1.70 -12.92
C ASP A 178 23.63 -2.51 -11.72
N SER A 179 23.78 -1.91 -10.53
CA SER A 179 23.29 -2.43 -9.26
C SER A 179 21.80 -2.14 -9.06
N ALA A 180 21.05 -3.15 -8.64
CA ALA A 180 19.69 -3.03 -8.11
C ALA A 180 19.65 -2.28 -6.75
N LEU A 181 20.77 -2.23 -6.02
CA LEU A 181 20.87 -1.57 -4.73
C LEU A 181 21.31 -0.09 -4.84
N SER A 182 22.36 0.18 -5.60
CA SER A 182 23.01 1.50 -5.64
C SER A 182 23.00 2.18 -7.01
N GLY A 183 22.59 1.48 -8.08
CA GLY A 183 22.71 1.95 -9.46
C GLY A 183 24.14 1.98 -10.02
N ARG A 184 25.17 1.58 -9.24
CA ARG A 184 26.57 1.56 -9.67
C ARG A 184 26.89 0.36 -10.57
N THR A 185 27.83 0.53 -11.47
CA THR A 185 28.42 -0.54 -12.29
C THR A 185 29.68 -1.12 -11.66
N LEU A 186 30.17 -2.26 -12.18
CA LEU A 186 31.46 -2.81 -11.78
C LEU A 186 32.63 -1.86 -12.09
N GLU A 187 32.52 -1.10 -13.19
CA GLU A 187 33.52 -0.10 -13.59
C GLU A 187 33.59 1.05 -12.57
N ASP A 188 32.45 1.53 -12.08
CA ASP A 188 32.39 2.56 -11.04
C ASP A 188 33.10 2.08 -9.76
N ILE A 189 32.82 0.86 -9.31
CA ILE A 189 33.46 0.25 -8.14
C ILE A 189 34.98 0.13 -8.33
N SER A 190 35.42 -0.22 -9.53
CA SER A 190 36.84 -0.41 -9.84
C SER A 190 37.59 0.93 -9.93
N ASN A 191 36.95 1.95 -10.49
CA ASN A 191 37.51 3.30 -10.60
C ASN A 191 37.64 3.96 -9.22
N GLU A 192 36.66 3.76 -8.33
CA GLU A 192 36.71 4.24 -6.96
C GLU A 192 37.92 3.64 -6.22
N SER A 193 38.14 2.32 -6.31
CA SER A 193 39.29 1.67 -5.65
C SER A 193 40.66 2.08 -6.22
N MET A 194 40.73 2.41 -7.52
CA MET A 194 41.97 2.85 -8.17
C MET A 194 42.33 4.32 -7.90
N SER A 195 41.36 5.12 -7.44
CA SER A 195 41.55 6.56 -7.16
C SER A 195 42.17 6.85 -5.78
N GLU A 196 42.24 5.85 -4.89
CA GLU A 196 42.83 6.00 -3.56
C GLU A 196 44.35 5.74 -3.55
N THR A 197 45.17 6.82 -3.60
CA THR A 197 46.60 6.72 -3.26
C THR A 197 46.82 6.45 -1.75
N PRO A 198 47.77 5.57 -1.37
CA PRO A 198 47.86 5.04 -0.01
C PRO A 198 48.68 5.94 0.93
N ARG A 199 48.10 7.04 1.44
CA ARG A 199 48.61 7.68 2.70
C ARG A 199 47.65 8.63 3.44
N ALA A 200 46.34 8.52 3.23
CA ALA A 200 45.35 9.31 3.99
C ALA A 200 44.19 8.47 4.59
N ALA A 201 44.25 7.14 4.50
CA ALA A 201 43.17 6.23 4.86
C ALA A 201 42.99 5.96 6.38
N LEU A 202 43.80 6.56 7.26
CA LEU A 202 43.71 6.33 8.71
C LEU A 202 43.29 7.55 9.55
N ALA A 203 43.09 8.72 8.94
CA ALA A 203 42.67 9.94 9.66
C ALA A 203 41.38 10.60 9.12
N SER A 204 40.91 10.21 7.94
CA SER A 204 39.70 10.77 7.29
C SER A 204 38.42 9.95 7.55
N VAL A 205 38.56 8.73 8.10
CA VAL A 205 37.48 7.77 8.38
C VAL A 205 36.55 8.21 9.54
N LYS A 206 36.84 9.34 10.20
CA LYS A 206 36.00 9.87 11.30
C LYS A 206 34.99 10.96 10.89
N LYS A 207 34.88 11.35 9.61
CA LYS A 207 33.92 12.42 9.20
C LYS A 207 32.98 12.13 8.04
N THR A 208 32.93 10.91 7.54
CA THR A 208 31.87 10.45 6.60
C THR A 208 31.32 9.09 7.02
N ARG A 209 30.92 8.96 8.30
CA ARG A 209 29.92 7.96 8.69
C ARG A 209 28.54 8.44 8.23
N LYS A 210 28.22 8.24 6.96
CA LYS A 210 26.83 7.99 6.54
C LYS A 210 26.80 6.56 5.99
N SER A 211 26.47 5.65 6.90
CA SER A 211 26.04 4.28 6.60
C SER A 211 24.92 4.28 5.55
N PRO A 212 24.95 3.42 4.51
CA PRO A 212 23.85 3.26 3.56
C PRO A 212 22.70 2.40 4.12
N HIS A 213 22.64 2.16 5.43
CA HIS A 213 21.40 1.92 6.15
C HIS A 213 20.85 3.26 6.66
N ALA A 214 20.33 4.08 5.76
CA ALA A 214 19.30 5.01 6.19
C ALA A 214 18.02 4.18 6.25
N THR A 215 17.71 3.60 7.41
CA THR A 215 16.34 3.22 7.69
C THR A 215 15.52 4.49 7.57
N ASP A 216 14.52 4.50 6.69
CA ASP A 216 13.62 5.63 6.64
C ASP A 216 13.00 5.77 8.03
N PRO A 217 12.99 6.97 8.62
CA PRO A 217 12.38 7.15 9.93
C PRO A 217 10.91 6.73 9.84
N PHE A 218 10.46 5.96 10.84
CA PHE A 218 9.05 5.58 10.92
C PHE A 218 8.18 6.86 10.84
N PRO A 219 7.26 6.97 9.85
CA PRO A 219 6.54 8.20 9.62
C PRO A 219 5.71 8.59 10.84
N SER A 220 5.98 9.77 11.40
CA SER A 220 5.23 10.28 12.55
C SER A 220 3.83 10.72 12.17
N ARG A 221 3.60 11.16 10.92
CA ARG A 221 2.30 11.58 10.39
C ARG A 221 2.34 11.71 8.87
N ILE A 222 1.32 11.20 8.18
CA ILE A 222 1.13 11.29 6.73
C ILE A 222 -0.24 11.87 6.45
N LYS A 223 -0.28 12.93 5.63
CA LYS A 223 -1.55 13.45 5.08
C LYS A 223 -2.02 12.52 3.97
N PRO A 224 -3.28 12.05 3.98
CA PRO A 224 -3.77 11.17 2.92
C PRO A 224 -3.69 11.82 1.53
N MET A 225 -3.30 11.05 0.52
CA MET A 225 -3.42 11.42 -0.89
C MET A 225 -4.90 11.48 -1.29
N LEU A 226 -5.27 12.43 -2.14
CA LEU A 226 -6.65 12.73 -2.48
C LEU A 226 -6.97 12.46 -3.95
N ALA A 227 -8.18 11.95 -4.20
CA ALA A 227 -8.68 11.73 -5.56
C ALA A 227 -9.37 12.97 -6.14
N LEU A 228 -9.24 13.17 -7.45
CA LEU A 228 -9.95 14.17 -8.24
C LEU A 228 -11.21 13.55 -8.88
N LEU A 229 -12.35 14.27 -8.89
CA LEU A 229 -13.55 13.78 -9.56
C LEU A 229 -13.33 13.79 -11.08
N SER A 230 -13.57 12.66 -11.75
CA SER A 230 -13.37 12.54 -13.20
C SER A 230 -14.39 11.58 -13.81
N LYS A 231 -14.50 11.63 -15.15
CA LYS A 231 -15.06 10.52 -15.95
C LYS A 231 -14.06 9.36 -16.01
N MET A 232 -14.53 8.21 -16.50
CA MET A 232 -13.69 7.06 -16.82
C MET A 232 -12.52 7.49 -17.72
N PRO A 233 -11.26 7.12 -17.40
CA PRO A 233 -10.13 7.42 -18.26
C PRO A 233 -10.24 6.62 -19.58
N ALA A 234 -9.85 7.25 -20.69
CA ALA A 234 -9.88 6.60 -22.00
C ALA A 234 -8.88 5.43 -22.08
N ASP A 235 -7.68 5.61 -21.53
CA ASP A 235 -6.66 4.57 -21.42
C ASP A 235 -6.72 3.89 -20.04
N GLN A 236 -7.56 2.86 -19.93
CA GLN A 236 -7.79 2.14 -18.67
C GLN A 236 -6.59 1.27 -18.26
N GLU A 237 -5.75 0.85 -19.20
CA GLU A 237 -4.59 -0.03 -18.94
C GLU A 237 -3.55 0.64 -18.03
N GLN A 238 -3.51 1.98 -18.01
CA GLN A 238 -2.64 2.74 -17.11
C GLN A 238 -3.14 2.81 -15.67
N TYR A 239 -4.31 2.24 -15.35
CA TYR A 239 -4.96 2.40 -14.05
C TYR A 239 -5.29 1.06 -13.39
N GLY A 240 -5.10 1.01 -12.07
CA GLY A 240 -5.75 0.05 -11.18
C GLY A 240 -7.08 0.61 -10.70
N PHE A 241 -8.16 -0.15 -10.82
CA PHE A 241 -9.49 0.25 -10.37
C PHE A 241 -9.86 -0.48 -9.09
N GLU A 242 -10.33 0.27 -8.10
CA GLU A 242 -10.80 -0.27 -6.81
C GLU A 242 -12.19 0.28 -6.50
N PHE A 243 -12.97 -0.45 -5.71
CA PHE A 243 -14.24 0.08 -5.20
C PHE A 243 -14.02 1.28 -4.29
N LYS A 244 -14.87 2.30 -4.43
CA LYS A 244 -14.94 3.44 -3.52
C LYS A 244 -15.81 3.06 -2.33
N TRP A 245 -15.16 2.68 -1.24
CA TRP A 245 -15.81 2.35 0.02
C TRP A 245 -16.36 3.61 0.71
N ASP A 246 -17.58 3.51 1.22
CA ASP A 246 -18.26 4.57 1.97
C ASP A 246 -18.02 4.37 3.47
N GLY A 247 -17.16 5.20 4.05
CA GLY A 247 -16.68 5.03 5.42
C GLY A 247 -15.90 6.22 5.94
N ILE A 248 -14.96 5.96 6.86
CA ILE A 248 -14.00 6.95 7.31
C ILE A 248 -12.58 6.59 6.87
N ARG A 249 -11.93 7.53 6.20
CA ARG A 249 -10.52 7.40 5.83
C ARG A 249 -9.64 7.29 7.08
N ALA A 250 -8.79 6.27 7.12
CA ALA A 250 -7.90 6.01 8.23
C ALA A 250 -6.49 5.61 7.77
N ILE A 251 -5.48 6.30 8.32
CA ILE A 251 -4.09 5.88 8.25
C ILE A 251 -3.75 5.12 9.52
N CYS A 252 -3.41 3.84 9.37
CA CYS A 252 -3.00 2.97 10.47
C CYS A 252 -1.47 2.93 10.54
N TYR A 253 -0.91 3.33 11.68
CA TYR A 253 0.50 3.25 12.01
C TYR A 253 0.69 2.13 13.02
N TRP A 254 1.41 1.11 12.62
CA TRP A 254 1.86 0.04 13.49
C TRP A 254 3.37 0.17 13.64
N ASP A 255 3.87 0.44 14.85
CA ASP A 255 5.31 0.65 15.10
C ASP A 255 6.04 -0.65 15.52
N GLY A 256 5.34 -1.77 15.54
CA GLY A 256 5.83 -3.06 16.04
C GLY A 256 5.32 -3.42 17.45
N GLU A 257 4.81 -2.44 18.19
CA GLU A 257 4.31 -2.61 19.55
C GLU A 257 2.88 -2.08 19.74
N SER A 258 2.58 -0.94 19.12
CA SER A 258 1.35 -0.21 19.31
C SER A 258 0.72 0.23 17.99
N LEU A 259 -0.60 0.15 17.94
CA LEU A 259 -1.40 0.69 16.85
C LEU A 259 -1.81 2.12 17.18
N ARG A 260 -1.61 3.02 16.21
CA ARG A 260 -2.20 4.35 16.17
C ARG A 260 -2.97 4.53 14.87
N ILE A 261 -4.17 5.08 14.95
CA ILE A 261 -5.04 5.32 13.80
C ILE A 261 -5.33 6.81 13.71
N GLU A 262 -4.99 7.44 12.59
CA GLU A 262 -5.33 8.84 12.32
C GLU A 262 -6.41 8.94 11.26
N SER A 263 -7.40 9.81 11.48
CA SER A 263 -8.42 10.13 10.50
C SER A 263 -7.86 10.98 9.34
N ARG A 264 -8.69 11.23 8.33
CA ARG A 264 -8.40 12.19 7.24
C ARG A 264 -7.79 13.52 7.72
N ASN A 265 -8.29 14.04 8.84
CA ASN A 265 -7.92 15.35 9.39
C ASN A 265 -6.83 15.21 10.48
N LEU A 266 -6.12 14.09 10.52
CA LEU A 266 -4.99 13.82 11.42
C LEU A 266 -5.36 13.79 12.92
N LEU A 267 -6.62 13.46 13.20
CA LEU A 267 -7.10 13.22 14.56
C LEU A 267 -6.83 11.77 14.95
N ASP A 268 -6.29 11.54 16.14
CA ASP A 268 -6.17 10.19 16.70
C ASP A 268 -7.57 9.63 17.00
N ILE A 269 -7.90 8.54 16.31
CA ILE A 269 -9.17 7.82 16.44
C ILE A 269 -8.96 6.38 16.90
N THR A 270 -7.76 6.03 17.38
CA THR A 270 -7.38 4.67 17.79
C THR A 270 -8.36 4.08 18.81
N PHE A 271 -8.69 4.87 19.83
CA PHE A 271 -9.60 4.46 20.90
C PHE A 271 -11.01 4.11 20.39
N ARG A 272 -11.40 4.65 19.22
CA ARG A 272 -12.70 4.37 18.62
C ARG A 272 -12.73 2.98 18.00
N TRP A 273 -11.60 2.35 17.69
CA TRP A 273 -11.54 1.08 16.92
C TRP A 273 -10.62 0.01 17.54
N PRO A 274 -10.88 -0.44 18.79
CA PRO A 274 -10.00 -1.40 19.47
C PRO A 274 -9.85 -2.75 18.74
N GLU A 275 -10.83 -3.16 17.94
CA GLU A 275 -10.83 -4.40 17.15
C GLU A 275 -9.73 -4.41 16.09
N LEU A 276 -9.32 -3.24 15.61
CA LEU A 276 -8.27 -3.11 14.59
C LEU A 276 -6.87 -3.42 15.14
N GLN A 277 -6.71 -3.63 16.45
CA GLN A 277 -5.47 -4.14 17.05
C GLN A 277 -5.06 -5.51 16.49
N GLN A 278 -5.99 -6.27 15.90
CA GLN A 278 -5.67 -7.48 15.12
C GLN A 278 -4.64 -7.24 14.01
N LEU A 279 -4.47 -5.99 13.57
CA LEU A 279 -3.43 -5.63 12.63
C LEU A 279 -2.04 -5.99 13.16
N GLY A 280 -1.79 -5.73 14.45
CA GLY A 280 -0.54 -6.08 15.11
C GLY A 280 -0.34 -7.58 15.24
N GLU A 281 -1.41 -8.37 15.38
CA GLU A 281 -1.34 -9.84 15.40
C GLU A 281 -0.85 -10.41 14.07
N LEU A 282 -1.29 -9.81 12.94
CA LEU A 282 -0.89 -10.22 11.60
C LEU A 282 0.50 -9.72 11.21
N LEU A 283 0.87 -8.50 11.64
CA LEU A 283 2.17 -7.91 11.31
C LEU A 283 3.29 -8.33 12.27
N GLY A 284 2.96 -8.78 13.49
CA GLY A 284 3.89 -8.96 14.61
C GLY A 284 4.73 -7.70 14.85
N ASP A 285 5.99 -7.83 15.23
CA ASP A 285 6.92 -6.70 15.44
C ASP A 285 7.32 -5.88 14.19
N SER A 286 6.73 -6.10 13.01
CA SER A 286 7.16 -5.44 11.77
C SER A 286 6.43 -4.11 11.56
N PRO A 287 7.11 -2.95 11.66
CA PRO A 287 6.44 -1.67 11.52
C PRO A 287 5.78 -1.50 10.14
N ALA A 288 4.61 -0.87 10.08
CA ALA A 288 3.91 -0.59 8.83
C ALA A 288 3.06 0.67 8.93
N VAL A 289 2.89 1.36 7.80
CA VAL A 289 1.88 2.41 7.64
C VAL A 289 0.97 2.03 6.48
N LEU A 290 -0.32 1.92 6.77
CA LEU A 290 -1.35 1.50 5.84
C LEU A 290 -2.36 2.63 5.62
N ASP A 291 -2.86 2.75 4.40
CA ASP A 291 -3.95 3.65 4.04
C ASP A 291 -5.17 2.83 3.63
N GLY A 292 -6.32 3.19 4.20
CA GLY A 292 -7.54 2.40 4.09
C GLY A 292 -8.79 3.17 4.47
N GLU A 293 -9.93 2.50 4.37
CA GLU A 293 -11.24 3.02 4.77
C GLU A 293 -11.82 2.13 5.86
N ILE A 294 -12.25 2.68 6.99
CA ILE A 294 -13.01 1.94 8.00
C ILE A 294 -14.49 2.01 7.63
N ILE A 295 -15.11 0.86 7.42
CA ILE A 295 -16.52 0.71 7.11
C ILE A 295 -17.24 -0.10 8.19
N THR A 296 -18.56 -0.10 8.14
CA THR A 296 -19.42 -1.03 8.88
C THR A 296 -20.38 -1.71 7.92
N LEU A 297 -20.72 -2.96 8.22
CA LEU A 297 -21.69 -3.74 7.45
C LEU A 297 -23.00 -3.86 8.23
N ASP A 298 -24.13 -3.85 7.52
CA ASP A 298 -25.44 -4.18 8.10
C ASP A 298 -25.65 -5.71 8.20
N GLU A 299 -26.83 -6.11 8.67
CA GLU A 299 -27.20 -7.53 8.83
C GLU A 299 -27.24 -8.31 7.51
N GLN A 300 -27.33 -7.61 6.37
CA GLN A 300 -27.30 -8.19 5.02
C GLN A 300 -25.90 -8.15 4.41
N GLY A 301 -24.89 -7.68 5.15
CA GLY A 301 -23.50 -7.58 4.70
C GLY A 301 -23.24 -6.38 3.79
N LYS A 302 -24.15 -5.41 3.70
CA LYS A 302 -23.96 -4.20 2.90
C LYS A 302 -23.28 -3.10 3.70
N VAL A 303 -22.47 -2.29 3.02
CA VAL A 303 -21.83 -1.11 3.63
C VAL A 303 -22.89 -0.15 4.15
N SER A 304 -22.80 0.23 5.42
CA SER A 304 -23.76 1.10 6.09
C SER A 304 -23.05 2.21 6.84
N PHE A 305 -22.99 3.39 6.23
CA PHE A 305 -22.46 4.59 6.89
C PHE A 305 -23.31 5.03 8.08
N GLY A 306 -24.62 4.73 8.07
CA GLY A 306 -25.52 5.00 9.19
C GLY A 306 -25.10 4.31 10.49
N LEU A 307 -24.68 3.03 10.42
CA LEU A 307 -24.16 2.30 11.58
C LEU A 307 -22.81 2.88 12.06
N LEU A 308 -21.95 3.29 11.13
CA LEU A 308 -20.63 3.85 11.44
C LEU A 308 -20.73 5.11 12.31
N LYS A 309 -21.75 5.95 12.06
CA LYS A 309 -21.97 7.22 12.78
C LYS A 309 -22.15 7.07 14.27
N GLU A 310 -22.77 5.98 14.69
CA GLU A 310 -23.01 5.70 16.10
C GLU A 310 -21.72 5.61 16.91
N ARG A 311 -20.58 5.44 16.23
CA ARG A 311 -19.27 5.22 16.83
C ARG A 311 -18.22 6.26 16.43
N MET A 312 -18.34 6.84 15.23
CA MET A 312 -17.28 7.69 14.68
C MET A 312 -17.04 9.00 15.46
N HIS A 313 -18.01 9.48 16.26
CA HIS A 313 -17.91 10.73 17.04
C HIS A 313 -17.57 10.51 18.52
N LEU A 314 -17.31 9.29 18.95
CA LEU A 314 -17.00 9.02 20.35
C LEU A 314 -15.73 9.78 20.79
N SER A 315 -15.74 10.28 22.01
CA SER A 315 -14.58 10.89 22.68
C SER A 315 -13.84 9.92 23.61
N LYS A 316 -14.36 8.70 23.76
CA LYS A 316 -13.79 7.63 24.59
C LYS A 316 -14.02 6.27 23.96
N LYS A 317 -13.33 5.24 24.47
CA LYS A 317 -13.48 3.85 24.02
C LYS A 317 -14.96 3.40 24.05
N PRO A 318 -15.47 2.74 23.01
CA PRO A 318 -16.84 2.23 22.99
C PRO A 318 -17.06 1.15 24.06
N SER A 319 -18.29 1.01 24.52
CA SER A 319 -18.69 -0.09 25.40
C SER A 319 -18.71 -1.42 24.62
N LEU A 320 -18.54 -2.55 25.32
CA LEU A 320 -18.59 -3.87 24.68
C LEU A 320 -19.88 -4.10 23.89
N ARG A 321 -21.02 -3.62 24.40
CA ARG A 321 -22.32 -3.72 23.71
C ARG A 321 -22.35 -2.92 22.41
N LEU A 322 -21.71 -1.75 22.37
CA LEU A 322 -21.63 -0.95 21.15
C LEU A 322 -20.66 -1.59 20.15
N MET A 323 -19.53 -2.14 20.61
CA MET A 323 -18.57 -2.86 19.76
C MET A 323 -19.20 -4.09 19.10
N GLN A 324 -20.02 -4.86 19.81
CA GLN A 324 -20.72 -6.03 19.26
C GLN A 324 -21.76 -5.65 18.20
N ARG A 325 -22.43 -4.50 18.36
CA ARG A 325 -23.47 -4.05 17.43
C ARG A 325 -22.90 -3.31 16.22
N VAL A 326 -21.80 -2.57 16.40
CA VAL A 326 -21.16 -1.75 15.36
C VAL A 326 -19.74 -2.27 15.14
N SER A 327 -19.65 -3.36 14.37
CA SER A 327 -18.40 -4.05 14.07
C SER A 327 -17.71 -3.41 12.85
N PRO A 328 -16.47 -2.89 13.00
CA PRO A 328 -15.75 -2.26 11.90
C PRO A 328 -15.06 -3.30 11.00
N VAL A 329 -14.86 -2.93 9.74
CA VAL A 329 -13.91 -3.58 8.83
C VAL A 329 -13.01 -2.48 8.23
N TYR A 330 -11.69 -2.66 8.31
CA TYR A 330 -10.72 -1.77 7.68
C TYR A 330 -10.35 -2.32 6.30
N MET A 331 -10.79 -1.60 5.26
CA MET A 331 -10.57 -1.88 3.86
C MET A 331 -9.26 -1.22 3.42
N ILE A 332 -8.19 -1.99 3.43
CA ILE A 332 -6.82 -1.53 3.19
C ILE A 332 -6.55 -1.50 1.69
N PHE A 333 -6.11 -0.35 1.17
CA PHE A 333 -5.85 -0.20 -0.27
C PHE A 333 -4.49 0.39 -0.63
N ASP A 334 -3.66 0.79 0.34
CA ASP A 334 -2.27 1.18 0.09
C ASP A 334 -1.34 0.85 1.28
N LEU A 335 -0.06 0.64 0.98
CA LEU A 335 1.01 0.38 1.94
C LEU A 335 2.08 1.45 1.73
N LEU A 336 2.24 2.33 2.71
CA LEU A 336 3.05 3.55 2.60
C LEU A 336 4.44 3.40 3.20
N TYR A 337 4.57 2.49 4.16
CA TYR A 337 5.83 2.18 4.84
C TYR A 337 5.77 0.73 5.31
N TYR A 338 6.88 0.01 5.23
CA TYR A 338 7.00 -1.33 5.78
C TYR A 338 8.42 -1.59 6.27
N ARG A 339 8.52 -2.07 7.51
CA ARG A 339 9.73 -2.32 8.31
C ARG A 339 10.59 -1.08 8.51
N ASP A 340 11.44 -0.80 7.53
CA ASP A 340 12.51 0.19 7.59
C ASP A 340 12.52 1.11 6.37
N ARG A 341 11.50 1.01 5.50
CA ARG A 341 11.45 1.74 4.22
C ARG A 341 10.12 2.40 3.97
N SER A 342 10.19 3.64 3.51
CA SER A 342 9.07 4.31 2.87
C SER A 342 8.84 3.69 1.49
N LEU A 343 7.58 3.33 1.25
CA LEU A 343 7.14 2.83 -0.06
C LEU A 343 6.49 3.93 -0.89
N MET A 344 6.28 5.13 -0.33
CA MET A 344 5.56 6.22 -1.00
C MET A 344 6.19 6.64 -2.34
N GLY A 345 7.51 6.44 -2.52
CA GLY A 345 8.19 6.71 -3.80
C GLY A 345 7.98 5.63 -4.87
N LEU A 346 7.55 4.42 -4.50
CA LEU A 346 7.33 3.32 -5.44
C LEU A 346 6.07 3.53 -6.26
N ALA A 347 6.00 2.91 -7.43
CA ALA A 347 4.79 2.90 -8.26
C ALA A 347 3.63 2.23 -7.51
N TYR A 348 2.40 2.71 -7.71
CA TYR A 348 1.20 2.16 -7.06
C TYR A 348 1.08 0.64 -7.28
N ARG A 349 1.39 0.15 -8.48
CA ARG A 349 1.37 -1.29 -8.78
C ARG A 349 2.29 -2.11 -7.86
N GLU A 350 3.42 -1.53 -7.44
CA GLU A 350 4.42 -2.20 -6.60
C GLU A 350 3.97 -2.18 -5.14
N ARG A 351 3.51 -1.02 -4.65
CA ARG A 351 2.93 -0.90 -3.30
C ARG A 351 1.73 -1.83 -3.13
N ARG A 352 0.88 -1.90 -4.15
CA ARG A 352 -0.30 -2.77 -4.17
C ARG A 352 0.08 -4.25 -4.11
N LYS A 353 1.07 -4.67 -4.91
CA LYS A 353 1.57 -6.05 -4.88
C LYS A 353 2.20 -6.40 -3.52
N LEU A 354 2.91 -5.48 -2.90
CA LEU A 354 3.49 -5.67 -1.56
C LEU A 354 2.38 -5.78 -0.50
N LEU A 355 1.36 -4.94 -0.57
CA LEU A 355 0.20 -5.00 0.32
C LEU A 355 -0.52 -6.36 0.24
N GLU A 356 -0.81 -6.85 -0.97
CA GLU A 356 -1.49 -8.13 -1.17
C GLU A 356 -0.72 -9.32 -0.59
N LYS A 357 0.62 -9.28 -0.68
CA LYS A 357 1.48 -10.32 -0.11
C LYS A 357 1.48 -10.38 1.42
N LEU A 358 1.14 -9.29 2.09
CA LEU A 358 1.05 -9.29 3.55
C LEU A 358 -0.10 -10.16 4.06
N GLY A 359 -1.08 -10.49 3.20
CA GLY A 359 -2.18 -11.38 3.58
C GLY A 359 -3.01 -10.84 4.74
N LEU A 360 -3.19 -9.51 4.82
CA LEU A 360 -3.89 -8.84 5.91
C LEU A 360 -5.40 -9.07 5.83
N VAL A 361 -5.84 -10.25 6.28
CA VAL A 361 -7.23 -10.67 6.24
C VAL A 361 -7.63 -11.21 7.61
N SER A 362 -8.68 -10.62 8.18
CA SER A 362 -9.35 -11.08 9.40
C SER A 362 -10.83 -10.68 9.38
N ASN A 363 -11.55 -10.87 10.47
CA ASN A 363 -12.93 -10.39 10.61
C ASN A 363 -13.05 -8.85 10.55
N HIS A 364 -11.96 -8.13 10.82
CA HIS A 364 -11.95 -6.66 10.87
C HIS A 364 -10.95 -6.03 9.89
N LEU A 365 -10.23 -6.82 9.10
CA LEU A 365 -9.21 -6.35 8.16
C LEU A 365 -9.44 -7.04 6.82
N GLN A 366 -9.44 -6.27 5.74
CA GLN A 366 -9.44 -6.81 4.39
C GLN A 366 -8.54 -5.99 3.47
N VAL A 367 -7.94 -6.66 2.49
CA VAL A 367 -7.29 -6.04 1.34
C VAL A 367 -8.19 -6.30 0.12
N PRO A 368 -9.14 -5.40 -0.21
CA PRO A 368 -10.03 -5.60 -1.35
C PRO A 368 -9.22 -5.59 -2.65
N PRO A 369 -9.60 -6.37 -3.67
CA PRO A 369 -8.84 -6.46 -4.92
C PRO A 369 -8.75 -5.11 -5.65
N SER A 370 -7.66 -4.94 -6.41
CA SER A 370 -7.54 -3.94 -7.47
C SER A 370 -7.68 -4.63 -8.81
N PHE A 371 -8.34 -4.00 -9.77
CA PHE A 371 -8.62 -4.53 -11.10
C PHE A 371 -7.92 -3.67 -12.16
N PRO A 372 -6.66 -3.94 -12.55
CA PRO A 372 -5.96 -3.20 -13.59
C PRO A 372 -6.66 -3.30 -14.95
N GLY A 373 -6.84 -2.19 -15.65
CA GLY A 373 -7.41 -2.17 -17.02
C GLY A 373 -8.93 -2.38 -17.12
N ARG A 374 -9.62 -2.68 -16.01
CA ARG A 374 -11.03 -3.11 -16.00
C ARG A 374 -11.98 -2.09 -15.39
N GLY A 375 -11.86 -0.84 -15.80
CA GLY A 375 -12.61 0.27 -15.22
C GLY A 375 -14.11 0.14 -15.41
N GLU A 376 -14.56 -0.14 -16.64
CA GLU A 376 -15.98 -0.27 -16.96
C GLU A 376 -16.64 -1.44 -16.23
N GLU A 377 -15.99 -2.61 -16.18
CA GLU A 377 -16.57 -3.76 -15.45
C GLU A 377 -16.58 -3.53 -13.95
N THR A 378 -15.55 -2.86 -13.40
CA THR A 378 -15.53 -2.50 -11.98
C THR A 378 -16.62 -1.49 -11.65
N LEU A 379 -16.88 -0.51 -12.53
CA LEU A 379 -17.96 0.46 -12.35
C LEU A 379 -19.34 -0.21 -12.44
N ALA A 380 -19.54 -1.11 -13.41
CA ALA A 380 -20.77 -1.88 -13.52
C ALA A 380 -21.03 -2.72 -12.26
N ALA A 381 -20.01 -3.42 -11.76
CA ALA A 381 -20.09 -4.16 -10.50
C ALA A 381 -20.39 -3.23 -9.31
N ALA A 382 -19.83 -2.02 -9.28
CA ALA A 382 -20.14 -1.04 -8.24
C ALA A 382 -21.61 -0.62 -8.29
N ILE A 383 -22.17 -0.38 -9.49
CA ILE A 383 -23.60 -0.05 -9.67
C ILE A 383 -24.50 -1.19 -9.20
N GLU A 384 -24.20 -2.42 -9.61
CA GLU A 384 -24.99 -3.61 -9.24
C GLU A 384 -25.03 -3.86 -7.73
N ASN A 385 -23.99 -3.44 -7.02
CA ASN A 385 -23.84 -3.65 -5.58
C ASN A 385 -24.13 -2.38 -4.74
N ASP A 386 -24.69 -1.32 -5.32
CA ASP A 386 -24.98 -0.03 -4.66
C ASP A 386 -23.75 0.58 -3.94
N ILE A 387 -22.58 0.39 -4.55
CA ILE A 387 -21.32 1.00 -4.10
C ILE A 387 -21.23 2.41 -4.69
N GLU A 388 -20.71 3.37 -3.92
CA GLU A 388 -20.70 4.80 -4.27
C GLU A 388 -19.97 5.12 -5.58
N GLY A 389 -19.00 4.28 -5.96
CA GLY A 389 -18.12 4.56 -7.08
C GLY A 389 -16.95 3.60 -7.15
N ILE A 390 -16.00 3.99 -7.97
CA ILE A 390 -14.66 3.40 -8.04
C ILE A 390 -13.61 4.50 -7.91
N VAL A 391 -12.42 4.11 -7.49
CA VAL A 391 -11.23 4.94 -7.54
C VAL A 391 -10.28 4.32 -8.56
N ALA A 392 -9.91 5.09 -9.58
CA ALA A 392 -8.86 4.70 -10.52
C ALA A 392 -7.54 5.34 -10.08
N LYS A 393 -6.51 4.52 -9.90
CA LYS A 393 -5.18 4.93 -9.46
C LYS A 393 -4.18 4.63 -10.58
N ARG A 394 -3.42 5.64 -11.03
CA ARG A 394 -2.38 5.44 -12.06
C ARG A 394 -1.34 4.43 -11.56
N LEU A 395 -1.11 3.37 -12.34
CA LEU A 395 -0.26 2.24 -11.95
C LEU A 395 1.19 2.65 -11.64
N GLU A 396 1.72 3.60 -12.41
CA GLU A 396 3.10 4.10 -12.28
C GLU A 396 3.22 5.32 -11.33
N SER A 397 2.16 5.69 -10.61
CA SER A 397 2.20 6.84 -9.70
C SER A 397 2.76 6.51 -8.31
N GLY A 398 3.64 7.39 -7.81
CA GLY A 398 3.99 7.43 -6.38
C GLY A 398 2.81 7.86 -5.50
N TYR A 399 2.96 7.72 -4.19
CA TYR A 399 2.01 8.25 -3.21
C TYR A 399 2.35 9.70 -2.87
N GLU A 400 1.46 10.62 -3.23
CA GLU A 400 1.67 12.05 -3.03
C GLU A 400 0.90 12.56 -1.82
N ALA A 401 1.51 12.43 -0.64
CA ALA A 401 0.89 12.79 0.63
C ALA A 401 0.27 14.20 0.63
N GLY A 402 -1.01 14.29 0.97
CA GLY A 402 -1.78 15.53 1.07
C GLY A 402 -2.13 16.21 -0.26
N LYS A 403 -1.73 15.66 -1.41
CA LYS A 403 -2.00 16.27 -2.73
C LYS A 403 -3.25 15.69 -3.39
N ARG A 404 -3.86 16.51 -4.25
CA ARG A 404 -4.90 16.12 -5.22
C ARG A 404 -4.36 16.31 -6.64
N SER A 405 -3.46 15.44 -7.07
CA SER A 405 -2.74 15.57 -8.34
C SER A 405 -3.48 15.06 -9.58
N GLY A 406 -4.54 14.27 -9.39
CA GLY A 406 -5.21 13.53 -10.47
C GLY A 406 -4.56 12.21 -10.83
N ALA A 407 -3.48 11.80 -10.14
CA ALA A 407 -2.97 10.43 -10.21
C ALA A 407 -3.98 9.43 -9.65
N TRP A 408 -4.79 9.86 -8.68
CA TRP A 408 -6.01 9.17 -8.25
C TRP A 408 -7.22 9.97 -8.73
N ILE A 409 -8.16 9.28 -9.38
CA ILE A 409 -9.43 9.85 -9.77
C ILE A 409 -10.58 9.02 -9.21
N LYS A 410 -11.65 9.68 -8.79
CA LYS A 410 -12.88 9.05 -8.33
C LYS A 410 -13.93 9.15 -9.43
N ILE A 411 -14.61 8.04 -9.69
CA ILE A 411 -15.70 7.92 -10.67
C ILE A 411 -16.90 7.42 -9.89
N LYS A 412 -17.98 8.22 -9.84
CA LYS A 412 -19.16 7.91 -9.03
C LYS A 412 -20.16 7.08 -9.85
N THR A 413 -20.84 6.13 -9.23
CA THR A 413 -21.91 5.30 -9.85
C THR A 413 -23.20 6.09 -10.09
N GLY A 414 -23.39 7.19 -9.36
CA GLY A 414 -24.49 8.11 -9.51
C GLY A 414 -24.09 9.51 -9.06
N ASN A 415 -25.02 10.46 -9.14
CA ASN A 415 -24.74 11.79 -8.66
C ASN A 415 -24.94 11.83 -7.14
N ARG A 416 -23.85 11.71 -6.39
CA ARG A 416 -23.81 11.96 -4.93
C ARG A 416 -22.96 13.19 -4.66
N GLN A 417 -23.42 14.09 -3.81
CA GLN A 417 -22.65 15.28 -3.43
C GLN A 417 -22.90 15.66 -1.97
N GLU A 418 -21.84 16.16 -1.34
CA GLU A 418 -21.92 16.87 -0.08
C GLU A 418 -22.57 18.24 -0.31
N LEU A 419 -23.56 18.59 0.51
CA LEU A 419 -24.30 19.85 0.45
C LEU A 419 -24.58 20.37 1.86
N VAL A 420 -24.55 21.68 2.02
CA VAL A 420 -24.79 22.36 3.28
C VAL A 420 -26.29 22.50 3.52
N ILE A 421 -26.74 22.16 4.73
CA ILE A 421 -28.13 22.37 5.15
C ILE A 421 -28.29 23.83 5.58
N GLY A 422 -29.16 24.56 4.89
CA GLY A 422 -29.51 25.95 5.22
C GLY A 422 -30.93 26.14 5.73
N GLY A 423 -31.72 25.06 5.76
CA GLY A 423 -33.06 25.08 6.34
C GLY A 423 -33.76 23.73 6.23
N TRP A 424 -34.98 23.66 6.71
CA TRP A 424 -35.82 22.47 6.64
C TRP A 424 -37.31 22.83 6.63
N VAL A 425 -38.13 21.86 6.24
CA VAL A 425 -39.59 21.94 6.25
C VAL A 425 -40.11 20.83 7.16
N PRO A 426 -40.96 21.14 8.15
CA PRO A 426 -41.59 20.14 9.00
C PRO A 426 -42.44 19.15 8.20
N GLU A 427 -42.59 17.93 8.73
CA GLU A 427 -43.59 17.00 8.21
C GLU A 427 -45.02 17.55 8.35
N LYS A 428 -45.90 17.19 7.42
CA LYS A 428 -47.31 17.60 7.43
C LYS A 428 -48.17 16.49 8.06
N GLY A 429 -48.95 16.81 9.10
CA GLY A 429 -49.90 15.88 9.72
C GLY A 429 -50.09 16.09 11.23
N ILE A 430 -51.16 15.54 11.81
CA ILE A 430 -51.54 15.71 13.23
C ILE A 430 -50.58 14.95 14.18
N ARG A 431 -49.88 13.93 13.69
CA ARG A 431 -48.96 13.08 14.47
C ARG A 431 -47.50 13.16 14.01
N SER A 432 -47.18 14.05 13.06
CA SER A 432 -45.84 14.11 12.50
C SER A 432 -44.89 14.91 13.38
N ARG A 433 -43.75 14.30 13.72
CA ARG A 433 -42.69 14.91 14.55
C ARG A 433 -41.37 14.68 13.82
N GLY A 434 -40.82 15.73 13.22
CA GLY A 434 -39.52 15.65 12.58
C GLY A 434 -39.42 16.43 11.28
N VAL A 435 -38.23 16.33 10.69
CA VAL A 435 -37.93 16.91 9.38
C VAL A 435 -38.73 16.21 8.30
N GLY A 436 -39.56 16.95 7.56
CA GLY A 436 -40.21 16.46 6.35
C GLY A 436 -39.31 16.56 5.13
N ALA A 437 -38.55 17.65 5.02
CA ALA A 437 -37.51 17.80 4.02
C ALA A 437 -36.41 18.77 4.44
N LEU A 438 -35.20 18.57 3.94
CA LEU A 438 -34.08 19.50 4.08
C LEU A 438 -34.01 20.45 2.88
N LEU A 439 -33.55 21.68 3.13
CA LEU A 439 -33.15 22.65 2.12
C LEU A 439 -31.63 22.69 2.10
N VAL A 440 -31.04 22.37 0.95
CA VAL A 440 -29.60 22.17 0.81
C VAL A 440 -29.00 23.11 -0.23
N GLY A 441 -27.70 23.37 -0.12
CA GLY A 441 -26.94 24.24 -1.02
C GLY A 441 -25.44 24.00 -1.01
N TYR A 442 -24.72 24.77 -1.81
CA TYR A 442 -23.25 24.77 -1.90
C TYR A 442 -22.71 26.20 -1.98
N TYR A 443 -21.46 26.39 -1.59
CA TYR A 443 -20.80 27.69 -1.69
C TYR A 443 -20.24 27.92 -3.11
N ASP A 444 -20.45 29.13 -3.63
CA ASP A 444 -19.76 29.63 -4.82
C ASP A 444 -18.37 30.21 -4.45
N ASN A 445 -17.61 30.66 -5.46
CA ASN A 445 -16.30 31.27 -5.26
C ASN A 445 -16.34 32.58 -4.44
N ALA A 446 -17.49 33.25 -4.38
CA ALA A 446 -17.72 34.46 -3.59
C ALA A 446 -18.23 34.14 -2.17
N ARG A 447 -18.27 32.86 -1.79
CA ARG A 447 -18.78 32.34 -0.50
C ARG A 447 -20.26 32.63 -0.25
N ASN A 448 -21.05 32.71 -1.31
CA ASN A 448 -22.50 32.74 -1.21
C ASN A 448 -23.06 31.31 -1.20
N LEU A 449 -24.02 31.03 -0.32
CA LEU A 449 -24.68 29.73 -0.28
C LEU A 449 -25.80 29.68 -1.33
N ILE A 450 -25.54 28.95 -2.42
CA ILE A 450 -26.46 28.76 -3.54
C ILE A 450 -27.43 27.62 -3.22
N PHE A 451 -28.74 27.88 -3.34
CA PHE A 451 -29.76 26.87 -3.11
C PHE A 451 -29.69 25.77 -4.18
N ALA A 452 -29.55 24.52 -3.74
CA ALA A 452 -29.43 23.35 -4.60
C ALA A 452 -30.70 22.48 -4.60
N GLY A 453 -31.67 22.71 -3.73
CA GLY A 453 -32.95 22.00 -3.79
C GLY A 453 -33.49 21.52 -2.45
N LYS A 454 -34.64 20.82 -2.53
CA LYS A 454 -35.36 20.26 -1.39
C LYS A 454 -35.23 18.74 -1.38
N VAL A 455 -34.80 18.16 -0.27
CA VAL A 455 -34.57 16.71 -0.09
C VAL A 455 -35.60 16.13 0.87
N GLY A 456 -36.55 15.32 0.38
CA GLY A 456 -37.66 14.79 1.17
C GLY A 456 -37.63 13.28 1.46
N THR A 457 -36.71 12.55 0.83
CA THR A 457 -36.58 11.09 0.92
C THR A 457 -35.22 10.70 1.50
N GLY A 458 -35.04 9.42 1.86
CA GLY A 458 -33.78 8.90 2.42
C GLY A 458 -33.67 8.98 3.95
N PHE A 459 -34.74 9.38 4.64
CA PHE A 459 -34.79 9.46 6.09
C PHE A 459 -35.46 8.22 6.70
N THR A 460 -34.94 7.72 7.81
CA THR A 460 -35.69 6.88 8.76
C THR A 460 -36.46 7.78 9.75
N ASP A 461 -37.51 7.26 10.39
CA ASP A 461 -38.28 8.04 11.37
C ASP A 461 -37.41 8.55 12.53
N ALA A 462 -36.48 7.72 13.01
CA ALA A 462 -35.52 8.12 14.03
C ALA A 462 -34.62 9.27 13.54
N CYS A 463 -34.14 9.20 12.29
CA CYS A 463 -33.31 10.23 11.69
C CYS A 463 -34.06 11.57 11.54
N ARG A 464 -35.36 11.54 11.18
CA ARG A 464 -36.18 12.76 11.08
C ARG A 464 -36.25 13.53 12.40
N ILE A 465 -36.39 12.80 13.52
CA ILE A 465 -36.45 13.39 14.86
C ILE A 465 -35.09 13.92 15.29
N GLU A 466 -34.02 13.16 15.05
CA GLU A 466 -32.65 13.56 15.39
C GLU A 466 -32.25 14.85 14.64
N LEU A 467 -32.48 14.89 13.32
CA LEU A 467 -32.19 16.06 12.51
C LEU A 467 -32.96 17.30 13.00
N MET A 468 -34.24 17.14 13.34
CA MET A 468 -35.05 18.24 13.88
C MET A 468 -34.40 18.81 15.16
N ASN A 469 -34.07 17.96 16.12
CA ASN A 469 -33.45 18.39 17.38
C ASN A 469 -32.09 19.09 17.19
N MET A 470 -31.33 18.72 16.15
CA MET A 470 -30.07 19.38 15.80
C MET A 470 -30.32 20.73 15.14
N LEU A 471 -31.26 20.78 14.20
CA LEU A 471 -31.58 21.96 13.39
C LEU A 471 -32.28 23.05 14.21
N ASP A 472 -33.12 22.68 15.17
CA ASP A 472 -33.77 23.62 16.11
C ASP A 472 -32.75 24.48 16.85
N LYS A 473 -31.59 23.92 17.21
CA LYS A 473 -30.50 24.65 17.90
C LYS A 473 -29.76 25.63 16.99
N LEU A 474 -29.94 25.50 15.68
CA LEU A 474 -29.27 26.29 14.67
C LEU A 474 -30.21 27.29 14.01
N GLU A 475 -31.46 27.40 14.46
CA GLU A 475 -32.47 28.27 13.85
C GLU A 475 -32.01 29.73 13.75
N GLN A 476 -32.40 30.37 12.65
CA GLN A 476 -32.21 31.80 12.42
C GLN A 476 -33.38 32.38 11.60
N GLU A 477 -33.60 33.69 11.73
CA GLU A 477 -34.72 34.37 11.05
C GLU A 477 -34.48 34.52 9.53
N SER A 478 -33.26 34.87 9.15
CA SER A 478 -32.89 35.13 7.75
C SER A 478 -32.50 33.86 7.01
N SER A 479 -32.88 33.78 5.73
CA SER A 479 -32.41 32.70 4.86
C SER A 479 -30.91 32.81 4.66
N PRO A 480 -30.14 31.72 4.81
CA PRO A 480 -28.72 31.73 4.47
C PRO A 480 -28.48 31.64 2.96
N PHE A 481 -29.51 31.31 2.17
CA PHE A 481 -29.40 31.17 0.73
C PHE A 481 -29.48 32.51 0.02
N THR A 482 -28.77 32.65 -1.11
CA THR A 482 -28.90 33.81 -2.00
C THR A 482 -30.33 33.99 -2.53
N THR A 483 -31.03 32.89 -2.74
CA THR A 483 -32.41 32.87 -3.25
C THR A 483 -33.30 32.20 -2.22
N LYS A 484 -34.33 32.90 -1.74
CA LYS A 484 -35.22 32.40 -0.68
C LYS A 484 -36.11 31.26 -1.22
N PRO A 485 -35.93 30.00 -0.78
CA PRO A 485 -36.51 28.85 -1.48
C PRO A 485 -37.94 28.47 -1.05
N SER A 486 -38.41 28.86 0.15
CA SER A 486 -39.77 28.53 0.62
C SER A 486 -40.26 29.46 1.74
N LYS A 487 -41.58 29.71 1.79
CA LYS A 487 -42.25 30.42 2.91
C LYS A 487 -42.52 29.52 4.12
N GLU A 488 -42.63 28.21 3.93
CA GLU A 488 -42.89 27.21 4.99
C GLU A 488 -41.59 26.68 5.62
N ALA A 489 -40.44 27.27 5.28
CA ALA A 489 -39.14 26.80 5.72
C ALA A 489 -38.71 27.45 7.04
N ILE A 490 -38.13 26.62 7.91
CA ILE A 490 -37.37 27.05 9.08
C ILE A 490 -35.92 27.14 8.64
N TYR A 491 -35.32 28.33 8.72
CA TYR A 491 -33.94 28.56 8.30
C TYR A 491 -32.98 28.27 9.44
N VAL A 492 -31.81 27.73 9.09
CA VAL A 492 -30.77 27.41 10.07
C VAL A 492 -29.43 27.99 9.66
N LYS A 493 -28.54 28.19 10.63
CA LYS A 493 -27.14 28.52 10.39
C LYS A 493 -26.51 27.39 9.57
N PRO A 494 -25.79 27.70 8.47
CA PRO A 494 -25.27 26.71 7.53
C PRO A 494 -24.03 25.98 8.09
N GLN A 495 -24.23 25.19 9.14
CA GLN A 495 -23.17 24.53 9.91
C GLN A 495 -23.16 23.01 9.75
N LEU A 496 -24.20 22.43 9.14
CA LEU A 496 -24.31 20.99 8.93
C LEU A 496 -24.15 20.66 7.44
N VAL A 497 -23.33 19.67 7.14
CA VAL A 497 -23.18 19.11 5.79
C VAL A 497 -23.92 17.77 5.73
N ALA A 498 -24.61 17.52 4.63
CA ALA A 498 -25.24 16.24 4.33
C ALA A 498 -24.75 15.70 2.99
N GLU A 499 -24.60 14.39 2.90
CA GLU A 499 -24.43 13.69 1.65
C GLU A 499 -25.78 13.38 1.03
N ILE A 500 -25.96 13.84 -0.20
CA ILE A 500 -27.21 13.74 -0.95
C ILE A 500 -26.94 12.97 -2.24
N GLU A 501 -27.72 11.91 -2.47
CA GLU A 501 -27.79 11.22 -3.76
C GLU A 501 -28.91 11.83 -4.60
N PHE A 502 -28.71 11.97 -5.89
CA PHE A 502 -29.67 12.54 -6.81
C PHE A 502 -29.47 11.99 -8.23
N ARG A 503 -30.46 12.25 -9.09
CA ARG A 503 -30.45 11.77 -10.47
C ARG A 503 -29.58 12.62 -11.38
N GLU A 504 -29.73 13.94 -11.32
CA GLU A 504 -28.98 14.89 -12.14
C GLU A 504 -29.08 16.32 -11.56
N TRP A 505 -28.16 17.19 -11.98
CA TRP A 505 -28.28 18.64 -11.83
C TRP A 505 -29.14 19.20 -12.96
N THR A 506 -30.11 20.06 -12.64
CA THR A 506 -30.81 20.85 -13.66
C THR A 506 -29.93 21.98 -14.18
N SER A 507 -30.34 22.59 -15.31
CA SER A 507 -29.71 23.81 -15.85
C SER A 507 -29.63 24.94 -14.83
N ASP A 508 -30.61 25.00 -13.94
CA ASP A 508 -30.75 26.04 -12.92
C ASP A 508 -29.94 25.73 -11.64
N GLY A 509 -29.15 24.65 -11.65
CA GLY A 509 -28.30 24.26 -10.52
C GLY A 509 -29.08 23.66 -9.35
N VAL A 510 -30.19 22.96 -9.61
CA VAL A 510 -31.01 22.27 -8.61
C VAL A 510 -30.94 20.75 -8.80
N LEU A 511 -31.01 19.99 -7.71
CA LEU A 511 -31.00 18.54 -7.71
C LEU A 511 -32.33 17.96 -8.18
N ARG A 512 -32.28 16.95 -9.07
CA ARG A 512 -33.45 16.16 -9.46
C ARG A 512 -33.51 14.83 -8.70
N HIS A 513 -34.66 14.51 -8.10
CA HIS A 513 -34.89 13.32 -7.25
C HIS A 513 -33.83 13.11 -6.13
N PRO A 514 -33.56 14.13 -5.29
CA PRO A 514 -32.58 13.99 -4.23
C PRO A 514 -33.08 13.10 -3.09
N SER A 515 -32.16 12.35 -2.49
CA SER A 515 -32.35 11.46 -1.35
C SER A 515 -31.22 11.65 -0.35
N PHE A 516 -31.56 11.79 0.92
CA PHE A 516 -30.60 11.95 2.00
C PHE A 516 -29.87 10.63 2.28
N LYS A 517 -28.54 10.67 2.40
CA LYS A 517 -27.72 9.51 2.79
C LYS A 517 -27.14 9.65 4.19
N GLY A 518 -26.93 10.89 4.65
CA GLY A 518 -26.47 11.14 6.00
C GLY A 518 -25.81 12.49 6.18
N LEU A 519 -25.74 12.99 7.41
CA LEU A 519 -24.82 14.05 7.81
C LEU A 519 -23.34 13.66 7.61
N ARG A 520 -22.51 14.64 7.27
CA ARG A 520 -21.05 14.57 7.08
C ARG A 520 -20.37 15.54 8.04
N GLU A 521 -20.35 15.17 9.32
CA GLU A 521 -19.75 15.97 10.40
C GLU A 521 -18.21 16.07 10.31
N ASP A 522 -17.59 15.24 9.45
CA ASP A 522 -16.16 15.27 9.16
C ASP A 522 -15.75 16.37 8.17
N LYS A 523 -16.71 17.13 7.63
CA LYS A 523 -16.49 18.17 6.62
C LYS A 523 -16.76 19.57 7.15
N ASP A 524 -15.89 20.49 6.75
CA ASP A 524 -16.13 21.92 6.94
C ASP A 524 -17.20 22.38 5.93
N PRO A 525 -18.35 22.92 6.39
CA PRO A 525 -19.40 23.43 5.50
C PRO A 525 -18.89 24.45 4.49
N THR A 526 -17.88 25.26 4.85
CA THR A 526 -17.35 26.33 3.99
C THR A 526 -16.52 25.83 2.82
N GLU A 527 -16.08 24.56 2.85
CA GLU A 527 -15.35 23.91 1.75
C GLU A 527 -16.29 23.20 0.75
N VAL A 528 -17.59 23.19 1.02
CA VAL A 528 -18.58 22.49 0.19
C VAL A 528 -18.93 23.32 -1.04
N VAL A 529 -18.37 22.93 -2.19
CA VAL A 529 -18.62 23.52 -3.51
C VAL A 529 -19.38 22.55 -4.41
N ARG A 530 -19.96 23.06 -5.51
CA ARG A 530 -20.53 22.19 -6.54
C ARG A 530 -19.44 21.33 -7.18
N GLU A 531 -19.62 20.02 -7.14
CA GLU A 531 -18.74 19.07 -7.82
C GLU A 531 -19.18 18.97 -9.28
N ASP A 532 -18.55 19.76 -10.15
CA ASP A 532 -18.71 19.57 -11.59
C ASP A 532 -17.78 18.46 -12.08
N VAL A 533 -18.28 17.63 -13.01
CA VAL A 533 -17.40 16.76 -13.80
C VAL A 533 -16.50 17.70 -14.59
N ALA A 534 -15.22 17.77 -14.26
CA ALA A 534 -14.28 18.60 -15.00
C ALA A 534 -14.40 18.24 -16.49
N VAL A 535 -14.89 19.19 -17.29
CA VAL A 535 -14.76 19.13 -18.74
C VAL A 535 -13.27 19.32 -19.00
N GLN A 536 -12.61 18.25 -19.46
CA GLN A 536 -11.42 18.43 -20.29
C GLN A 536 -11.88 18.66 -21.72
#